data_AF-M1DMA5-F1
#
_entry.id   AF-M1DMA5-F1
#
_cell.length_a   1.000
_cell.length_b   1.000
_cell.length_c   1.000
_cell.angle_alpha   90.00
_cell.angle_beta   90.00
_cell.angle_gamma   90.00
#
_symmetry.space_group_name_H-M   'P 1'
#
loop_
_entity.id
_entity.type
_entity.pdbx_description
1 polymer ?
#
loop_
_entity_poly.entity_id
_entity_poly.type
_entity_poly.pdbx_seq_one_letter_code
_entity_poly.pdbx_strand_id
1 'polypeptide(L)'
;MRLRDHILNFKHLEGEPSHESWLRFKTLLMQCPTHEIPDLVLLECFYRGLSLENREIMNQLMPSGREKYPYETVAKFLDLVAKINKDTEKDQQLIILLSQMDKLTHKIKELEMVSRDQIHTFRAAQEIDQMIVANLATEAKAKANNGDQNNKALRTIVLLQEDAPGTDAPVDREIA
;
A
#
# COMPACT_ATOMS: atom_id res chain seq x y z
N MET A 1 14.70 -42.44 22.56
CA MET A 1 15.08 -42.56 21.14
C MET A 1 16.48 -42.02 20.99
N ARG A 2 17.40 -42.84 20.48
CA ARG A 2 18.81 -42.46 20.33
C ARG A 2 18.95 -41.66 19.03
N LEU A 3 19.87 -40.70 18.94
CA LEU A 3 20.12 -39.90 17.72
C LEU A 3 20.29 -40.77 16.46
N ARG A 4 20.84 -41.97 16.64
CA ARG A 4 20.92 -43.02 15.62
C ARG A 4 19.58 -43.37 14.98
N ASP A 5 18.51 -43.46 15.76
CA ASP A 5 17.16 -43.77 15.26
C ASP A 5 16.63 -42.62 14.39
N HIS A 6 16.93 -41.37 14.75
CA HIS A 6 16.55 -40.20 13.95
C HIS A 6 17.31 -40.13 12.63
N ILE A 7 18.57 -40.57 12.60
CA ILE A 7 19.35 -40.69 11.36
C ILE A 7 18.71 -41.76 10.45
N LEU A 8 18.41 -42.94 11.00
CA LEU A 8 17.88 -44.06 10.22
C LEU A 8 16.46 -43.82 9.69
N ASN A 9 15.66 -43.05 10.43
CA ASN A 9 14.28 -42.71 10.08
C ASN A 9 14.14 -41.26 9.59
N PHE A 10 15.22 -40.68 9.04
CA PHE A 10 15.18 -39.32 8.54
C PHE A 10 14.06 -39.14 7.51
N LYS A 11 13.31 -38.05 7.65
CA LYS A 11 12.27 -37.62 6.72
C LYS A 11 12.31 -36.11 6.60
N HIS A 12 12.17 -35.64 5.37
CA HIS A 12 11.87 -34.27 5.03
C HIS A 12 10.57 -33.84 5.71
N LEU A 13 10.56 -32.63 6.28
CA LEU A 13 9.37 -32.07 6.92
C LEU A 13 8.52 -31.33 5.89
N GLU A 14 7.21 -31.28 6.11
CA GLU A 14 6.30 -30.53 5.25
C GLU A 14 6.63 -29.03 5.31
N GLY A 15 6.83 -28.40 4.15
CA GLY A 15 7.20 -26.99 4.04
C GLY A 15 8.66 -26.66 4.36
N GLU A 16 9.51 -27.66 4.67
CA GLU A 16 10.95 -27.45 4.89
C GLU A 16 11.66 -27.21 3.55
N PRO A 17 12.48 -26.16 3.40
CA PRO A 17 13.32 -26.01 2.22
C PRO A 17 14.32 -27.16 2.08
N SER A 18 14.59 -27.61 0.85
CA SER A 18 15.48 -28.75 0.59
C SER A 18 16.89 -28.58 1.17
N HIS A 19 17.39 -27.34 1.16
CA HIS A 19 18.72 -27.01 1.70
C HIS A 19 18.77 -27.12 3.24
N GLU A 20 17.65 -26.83 3.92
CA GLU A 20 17.52 -26.99 5.37
C GLU A 20 17.45 -28.47 5.76
N SER A 21 16.78 -29.29 4.95
CA SER A 21 16.74 -30.76 5.16
C SER A 21 18.14 -31.38 5.17
N TRP A 22 19.00 -30.98 4.23
CA TRP A 22 20.38 -31.45 4.19
C TRP A 22 21.19 -30.97 5.40
N LEU A 23 21.02 -29.71 5.80
CA LEU A 23 21.67 -29.16 6.99
C LEU A 23 21.23 -29.90 8.27
N ARG A 24 19.95 -30.21 8.41
CA ARG A 24 19.40 -30.96 9.53
C ARG A 24 19.96 -32.38 9.59
N PHE A 25 20.06 -33.06 8.45
CA PHE A 25 20.68 -34.37 8.38
C PHE A 25 22.15 -34.34 8.83
N LYS A 26 22.95 -33.39 8.32
CA LYS A 26 24.35 -33.21 8.77
C LYS A 26 24.45 -32.91 10.27
N THR A 27 23.52 -32.12 10.80
CA THR A 27 23.46 -31.80 12.23
C THR A 27 23.22 -33.05 13.08
N LEU A 28 22.36 -33.98 12.63
CA LEU A 28 22.15 -35.26 13.31
C LEU A 28 23.42 -36.12 13.33
N LEU A 29 24.19 -36.15 12.23
CA LEU A 29 25.48 -36.87 12.18
C LEU A 29 26.50 -36.25 13.13
N MET A 30 26.60 -34.91 13.17
CA MET A 30 27.49 -34.20 14.09
C MET A 30 27.15 -34.44 15.57
N GLN A 31 25.87 -34.58 15.89
CA GLN A 31 25.42 -34.89 17.25
C GLN A 31 25.64 -36.36 17.62
N CYS A 32 25.83 -37.25 16.65
CA CYS A 32 26.05 -38.69 16.85
C CYS A 32 27.33 -39.17 16.15
N PRO A 33 28.53 -38.71 16.56
CA PRO A 33 29.78 -38.99 15.84
C PRO A 33 30.15 -40.47 15.83
N THR A 34 29.74 -41.24 16.84
CA THR A 34 29.93 -42.70 16.93
C THR A 34 28.66 -43.45 16.52
N HIS A 35 28.06 -43.08 15.39
CA HIS A 35 26.82 -43.71 14.92
C HIS A 35 27.00 -45.15 14.42
N GLU A 36 28.23 -45.51 13.99
CA GLU A 36 28.60 -46.81 13.40
C GLU A 36 27.75 -47.23 12.19
N ILE A 37 26.90 -46.33 11.67
CA ILE A 37 26.15 -46.53 10.43
C ILE A 37 27.11 -46.42 9.23
N PRO A 38 27.12 -47.40 8.30
CA PRO A 38 27.90 -47.32 7.09
C PRO A 38 27.45 -46.16 6.18
N ASP A 39 28.43 -45.53 5.53
CA ASP A 39 28.25 -44.43 4.57
C ASP A 39 27.13 -44.62 3.55
N LEU A 40 27.07 -45.81 2.93
CA LEU A 40 26.02 -46.13 1.95
C LEU A 40 24.62 -46.10 2.58
N VAL A 41 24.51 -46.55 3.83
CA VAL A 41 23.25 -46.54 4.59
C VAL A 41 22.88 -45.11 4.96
N LEU A 42 23.84 -44.25 5.32
CA LEU A 42 23.58 -42.82 5.56
C LEU A 42 23.00 -42.13 4.33
N LEU A 43 23.59 -42.36 3.15
CA LEU A 43 23.08 -41.80 1.90
C LEU A 43 21.68 -42.30 1.58
N GLU A 44 21.43 -43.59 1.79
CA GLU A 44 20.12 -44.19 1.52
C GLU A 44 19.05 -43.70 2.50
N CYS A 45 19.38 -43.54 3.79
CA CYS A 45 18.49 -42.92 4.78
C CYS A 45 18.13 -41.49 4.39
N PHE A 46 19.12 -40.68 4.00
CA PHE A 46 18.86 -39.32 3.52
C PHE A 46 17.96 -39.32 2.30
N TYR A 47 18.28 -40.12 1.27
CA TYR A 47 17.47 -40.18 0.05
C TYR A 47 16.04 -40.63 0.27
N ARG A 48 15.83 -41.71 1.04
CA ARG A 48 14.48 -42.20 1.37
C ARG A 48 13.68 -41.16 2.15
N GLY A 49 14.37 -40.30 2.90
CA GLY A 49 13.77 -39.19 3.59
C GLY A 49 13.39 -38.00 2.72
N LEU A 50 13.92 -37.88 1.49
CA LEU A 50 13.64 -36.72 0.62
C LEU A 50 12.19 -36.69 0.10
N SER A 51 11.70 -35.48 -0.14
CA SER A 51 10.48 -35.27 -0.92
C SER A 51 10.61 -35.86 -2.33
N LEU A 52 9.47 -36.13 -2.99
CA LEU A 52 9.46 -36.75 -4.32
C LEU A 52 10.25 -35.91 -5.34
N GLU A 53 10.01 -34.61 -5.38
CA GLU A 53 10.70 -33.65 -6.25
C GLU A 53 12.23 -33.68 -6.04
N ASN A 54 12.68 -33.63 -4.79
CA ASN A 54 14.11 -33.67 -4.48
C ASN A 54 14.76 -35.01 -4.87
N ARG A 55 14.01 -36.12 -4.83
CA ARG A 55 14.50 -37.43 -5.31
C ARG A 55 14.64 -37.46 -6.83
N GLU A 56 13.71 -36.86 -7.57
CA GLU A 56 13.78 -36.77 -9.03
C GLU A 56 14.99 -35.95 -9.48
N ILE A 57 15.21 -34.79 -8.85
CA ILE A 57 16.40 -33.97 -9.10
C ILE A 57 17.68 -34.77 -8.81
N MET A 58 17.72 -35.49 -7.69
CA MET A 58 18.87 -36.33 -7.36
C MET A 58 19.11 -37.45 -8.38
N ASN A 59 18.05 -38.10 -8.88
CA ASN A 59 18.15 -39.16 -9.88
C ASN A 59 18.68 -38.61 -11.22
N GLN A 60 18.28 -37.39 -11.61
CA GLN A 60 18.81 -36.74 -12.81
C GLN A 60 20.29 -36.38 -12.68
N LEU A 61 20.70 -35.93 -11.51
CA LEU A 61 22.08 -35.50 -11.24
C LEU A 61 23.04 -36.67 -11.04
N MET A 62 22.56 -37.80 -10.51
CA MET A 62 23.33 -39.02 -10.31
C MET A 62 22.66 -40.22 -10.99
N PRO A 63 22.59 -40.24 -12.33
CA PRO A 63 21.88 -41.28 -13.08
C PRO A 63 22.54 -42.64 -12.96
N SER A 64 23.83 -42.67 -12.61
CA SER A 64 24.60 -43.90 -12.45
C SER A 64 24.38 -44.60 -11.10
N GLY A 65 23.59 -44.03 -10.18
CA GLY A 65 23.33 -44.56 -8.85
C GLY A 65 24.30 -44.04 -7.78
N ARG A 66 23.79 -43.85 -6.57
CA ARG A 66 24.57 -43.32 -5.43
C ARG A 66 25.65 -44.28 -4.95
N GLU A 67 25.44 -45.59 -5.10
CA GLU A 67 26.42 -46.61 -4.66
C GLU A 67 27.77 -46.52 -5.39
N LYS A 68 27.85 -45.80 -6.51
CA LYS A 68 29.09 -45.67 -7.29
C LYS A 68 30.02 -44.58 -6.81
N TYR A 69 29.60 -43.76 -5.84
CA TYR A 69 30.36 -42.62 -5.36
C TYR A 69 30.66 -42.75 -3.87
N PRO A 70 31.89 -42.41 -3.42
CA PRO A 70 32.18 -42.29 -2.00
C PRO A 70 31.25 -41.28 -1.32
N TYR A 71 30.92 -41.51 -0.04
CA TYR A 71 30.05 -40.61 0.73
C TYR A 71 30.50 -39.15 0.63
N GLU A 72 31.79 -38.91 0.81
CA GLU A 72 32.39 -37.57 0.75
C GLU A 72 32.10 -36.85 -0.58
N THR A 73 32.13 -37.58 -1.71
CA THR A 73 31.82 -37.03 -3.03
C THR A 73 30.35 -36.64 -3.14
N VAL A 74 29.45 -37.52 -2.67
CA VAL A 74 28.01 -37.26 -2.67
C VAL A 74 27.66 -36.12 -1.71
N ALA A 75 28.30 -36.05 -0.55
CA ALA A 75 28.10 -34.98 0.43
C ALA A 75 28.50 -33.61 -0.12
N LYS A 76 29.66 -33.50 -0.78
CA LYS A 76 30.08 -32.26 -1.47
C LYS A 76 29.11 -31.85 -2.57
N PHE A 77 28.61 -32.82 -3.32
CA PHE A 77 27.60 -32.57 -4.34
C PHE A 77 26.31 -32.02 -3.72
N LEU A 78 25.83 -32.65 -2.64
CA LEU A 78 24.67 -32.19 -1.88
C LEU A 78 24.86 -30.80 -1.29
N ASP A 79 26.06 -30.46 -0.82
CA ASP A 79 26.39 -29.11 -0.36
C ASP A 79 26.25 -28.07 -1.48
N LEU A 80 26.74 -28.40 -2.68
CA LEU A 80 26.61 -27.52 -3.85
C LEU A 80 25.14 -27.34 -4.23
N VAL A 81 24.36 -28.42 -4.31
CA VAL A 81 22.93 -28.37 -4.63
C VAL A 81 22.16 -27.58 -3.58
N ALA A 82 22.42 -27.81 -2.29
CA ALA A 82 21.80 -27.08 -1.20
C ALA A 82 22.10 -25.57 -1.28
N LYS A 83 23.32 -25.19 -1.65
CA LYS A 83 23.71 -23.79 -1.86
C LYS A 83 22.96 -23.16 -3.04
N ILE A 84 22.95 -23.83 -4.20
CA ILE A 84 22.25 -23.35 -5.40
C ILE A 84 20.76 -23.18 -5.12
N ASN A 85 20.13 -24.15 -4.44
CA ASN A 85 18.71 -24.07 -4.09
C ASN A 85 18.41 -22.88 -3.17
N LYS A 86 19.24 -22.67 -2.15
CA LYS A 86 19.09 -21.53 -1.23
C LYS A 86 19.17 -20.19 -1.94
N ASP A 87 20.08 -20.06 -2.91
CA ASP A 87 20.24 -18.80 -3.65
C ASP A 87 19.10 -18.60 -4.67
N THR A 88 18.71 -19.67 -5.37
CA THR A 88 17.55 -19.65 -6.28
C THR A 88 16.24 -19.29 -5.56
N GLU A 89 16.02 -19.81 -4.36
CA GLU A 89 14.83 -19.51 -3.56
C GLU A 89 14.78 -18.03 -3.17
N LYS A 90 15.92 -17.44 -2.77
CA LYS A 90 16.00 -15.99 -2.51
C LYS A 90 15.71 -15.19 -3.77
N ASP A 91 16.24 -15.60 -4.92
CA ASP A 91 16.00 -14.93 -6.20
C ASP A 91 14.52 -14.97 -6.58
N GLN A 92 13.86 -16.12 -6.37
CA GLN A 92 12.41 -16.26 -6.56
C GLN A 92 11.62 -15.36 -5.61
N GLN A 93 11.97 -15.34 -4.32
CA GLN A 93 11.35 -14.46 -3.33
C GLN A 93 11.53 -12.98 -3.72
N LEU A 94 12.71 -12.59 -4.21
CA LEU A 94 12.98 -11.25 -4.70
C LEU A 94 12.08 -10.89 -5.89
N ILE A 95 11.92 -11.79 -6.88
CA ILE A 95 11.03 -11.58 -8.03
C ILE A 95 9.58 -11.37 -7.58
N ILE A 96 9.10 -12.18 -6.62
CA ILE A 96 7.74 -12.05 -6.07
C ILE A 96 7.56 -10.68 -5.41
N LEU A 97 8.52 -10.26 -4.57
CA LEU A 97 8.48 -8.98 -3.88
C LEU A 97 8.53 -7.80 -4.85
N LEU A 98 9.37 -7.87 -5.88
CA LEU A 98 9.42 -6.84 -6.94
C LEU A 98 8.06 -6.72 -7.65
N SER A 99 7.44 -7.85 -8.01
CA SER A 99 6.10 -7.85 -8.62
C SER A 99 5.02 -7.24 -7.70
N GLN A 100 5.10 -7.48 -6.39
CA GLN A 100 4.20 -6.86 -5.42
C GLN A 100 4.43 -5.35 -5.29
N MET A 101 5.69 -4.92 -5.29
CA MET A 101 6.07 -3.51 -5.25
C MET A 101 5.59 -2.75 -6.49
N ASP A 102 5.65 -3.36 -7.67
CA ASP A 102 5.10 -2.79 -8.90
C ASP A 102 3.58 -2.58 -8.80
N LYS A 103 2.85 -3.57 -8.28
CA LYS A 103 1.40 -3.46 -8.03
C LYS A 103 1.08 -2.35 -7.03
N LEU A 104 1.86 -2.24 -5.95
CA LEU A 104 1.68 -1.18 -4.96
C LEU A 104 1.96 0.20 -5.57
N THR A 105 3.03 0.31 -6.36
CA THR A 105 3.40 1.54 -7.08
C THR A 105 2.28 1.99 -8.02
N HIS A 106 1.64 1.06 -8.73
CA HIS A 106 0.49 1.37 -9.57
C HIS A 106 -0.69 1.92 -8.77
N LYS A 107 -1.06 1.25 -7.67
CA LYS A 107 -2.13 1.72 -6.78
C LYS A 107 -1.86 3.10 -6.18
N ILE A 108 -0.61 3.40 -5.84
CA ILE A 108 -0.20 4.73 -5.36
C ILE A 108 -0.46 5.78 -6.45
N LYS A 109 -0.05 5.50 -7.70
CA LYS A 109 -0.31 6.42 -8.82
C LYS A 109 -1.80 6.65 -9.05
N GLU A 110 -2.63 5.61 -8.98
CA GLU A 110 -4.08 5.74 -9.09
C GLU A 110 -4.65 6.64 -7.99
N LEU A 111 -4.24 6.42 -6.74
CA LEU A 111 -4.69 7.21 -5.60
C LEU A 111 -4.26 8.68 -5.71
N GLU A 112 -3.03 8.95 -6.17
CA GLU A 112 -2.52 10.31 -6.41
C GLU A 112 -3.32 11.05 -7.49
N MET A 113 -3.70 10.36 -8.58
CA MET A 113 -4.55 10.96 -9.61
C MET A 113 -5.90 11.36 -9.03
N VAL A 114 -6.56 10.45 -8.30
CA VAL A 114 -7.86 10.71 -7.67
C VAL A 114 -7.77 11.88 -6.70
N SER A 115 -6.71 11.95 -5.88
CA SER A 115 -6.51 13.05 -4.95
C SER A 115 -6.31 14.40 -5.65
N ARG A 116 -5.56 14.45 -6.76
CA ARG A 116 -5.41 15.68 -7.56
C ARG A 116 -6.75 16.16 -8.10
N ASP A 117 -7.55 15.26 -8.66
CA ASP A 117 -8.87 15.61 -9.22
C ASP A 117 -9.81 16.15 -8.12
N GLN A 118 -9.77 15.58 -6.93
CA GLN A 118 -10.52 16.09 -5.78
C GLN A 118 -10.05 17.49 -5.33
N ILE A 119 -8.74 17.75 -5.33
CA ILE A 119 -8.21 19.08 -4.99
C ILE A 119 -8.66 20.13 -6.02
N HIS A 120 -8.66 19.78 -7.31
CA HIS A 120 -9.13 20.68 -8.36
C HIS A 120 -10.63 20.99 -8.23
N THR A 121 -11.46 19.99 -7.94
CA THR A 121 -12.91 20.21 -7.75
C THR A 121 -13.20 21.05 -6.50
N PHE A 122 -12.49 20.82 -5.39
CA PHE A 122 -12.64 21.63 -4.19
C PHE A 122 -12.23 23.10 -4.42
N ARG A 123 -11.11 23.32 -5.13
CA ARG A 123 -10.67 24.68 -5.48
C ARG A 123 -11.69 25.41 -6.33
N ALA A 124 -12.22 24.77 -7.37
CA ALA A 124 -13.25 25.37 -8.22
C ALA A 124 -14.52 25.75 -7.42
N ALA A 125 -14.95 24.88 -6.49
CA ALA A 125 -16.07 25.20 -5.61
C ALA A 125 -15.77 26.41 -4.71
N GLN A 126 -14.56 26.48 -4.13
CA GLN A 126 -14.14 27.60 -3.29
C GLN A 126 -14.10 28.94 -4.07
N GLU A 127 -13.68 28.93 -5.33
CA GLU A 127 -13.68 30.11 -6.20
C GLU A 127 -15.12 30.61 -6.47
N ILE A 128 -16.07 29.69 -6.69
CA ILE A 128 -17.49 30.02 -6.84
C ILE A 128 -18.04 30.66 -5.56
N ASP A 129 -17.73 30.10 -4.38
CA ASP A 129 -18.17 30.66 -3.09
C ASP A 129 -17.65 32.09 -2.89
N GLN A 130 -16.38 32.34 -3.20
CA GLN A 130 -15.79 33.69 -3.13
C GLN A 130 -16.50 34.67 -4.06
N MET A 131 -16.83 34.24 -5.28
CA MET A 131 -17.55 35.06 -6.25
C MET A 131 -18.98 35.39 -5.76
N ILE A 132 -19.68 34.42 -5.18
CA ILE A 132 -21.02 34.63 -4.60
C ILE A 132 -20.95 35.65 -3.46
N VAL A 133 -20.00 35.49 -2.54
CA VAL A 133 -19.81 36.44 -1.42
C VAL A 133 -19.52 37.86 -1.94
N ALA A 134 -18.66 37.99 -2.95
CA ALA A 134 -18.35 39.28 -3.56
C ALA A 134 -19.59 39.94 -4.17
N ASN A 135 -20.40 39.19 -4.92
CA ASN A 135 -21.64 39.69 -5.53
C ASN A 135 -22.70 40.10 -4.50
N LEU A 136 -22.87 39.33 -3.42
CA LEU A 136 -23.77 39.71 -2.33
C LEU A 136 -23.32 41.00 -1.63
N ALA A 137 -22.01 41.18 -1.43
CA ALA A 137 -21.46 42.38 -0.84
C ALA A 137 -21.64 43.64 -1.71
N THR A 138 -21.51 43.51 -3.04
CA THR A 138 -21.74 44.63 -3.97
C THR A 138 -23.22 45.01 -4.02
N GLU A 139 -24.14 44.04 -4.04
CA GLU A 139 -25.58 44.31 -3.95
C GLU A 139 -25.97 45.01 -2.64
N ALA A 140 -25.43 44.57 -1.49
CA ALA A 140 -25.71 45.19 -0.21
C ALA A 140 -25.24 46.66 -0.16
N LYS A 141 -24.06 46.94 -0.72
CA LYS A 141 -23.54 48.31 -0.86
C LYS A 141 -24.42 49.17 -1.77
N ALA A 142 -24.87 48.64 -2.89
CA ALA A 142 -25.76 49.36 -3.81
C ALA A 142 -27.10 49.71 -3.15
N LYS A 143 -27.69 48.77 -2.39
CA LYS A 143 -28.94 48.99 -1.64
C LYS A 143 -28.78 50.05 -0.54
N ALA A 144 -27.68 50.03 0.20
CA ALA A 144 -27.40 51.03 1.24
C ALA A 144 -27.26 52.44 0.66
N ASN A 145 -26.58 52.58 -0.49
CA ASN A 145 -26.40 53.88 -1.14
C ASN A 145 -27.72 54.50 -1.63
N ASN A 146 -28.61 53.69 -2.22
CA ASN A 146 -29.93 54.15 -2.65
C ASN A 146 -30.83 54.53 -1.46
N GLY A 147 -30.75 53.80 -0.34
CA GLY A 147 -31.50 54.12 0.87
C GLY A 147 -31.09 55.46 1.49
N ASP A 148 -29.79 55.74 1.56
CA ASP A 148 -29.26 56.99 2.11
C ASP A 148 -29.61 58.20 1.21
N GLN A 149 -29.52 58.03 -0.12
CA GLN A 149 -29.95 59.06 -1.07
C GLN A 149 -31.46 59.35 -0.99
N ASN A 150 -32.31 58.33 -0.88
CA ASN A 150 -33.75 58.54 -0.73
C ASN A 150 -34.10 59.23 0.60
N ASN A 151 -33.43 58.85 1.70
CA ASN A 151 -33.69 59.46 3.00
C ASN A 151 -33.24 60.93 3.03
N LYS A 152 -32.09 61.23 2.41
CA LYS A 152 -31.62 62.61 2.20
C LYS A 152 -32.60 63.41 1.33
N ALA A 153 -33.10 62.83 0.24
CA ALA A 153 -34.09 63.47 -0.62
C ALA A 153 -35.40 63.76 0.14
N LEU A 154 -35.90 62.81 0.94
CA LEU A 154 -37.09 63.00 1.77
C LEU A 154 -36.90 64.10 2.82
N ARG A 155 -35.75 64.16 3.50
CA ARG A 155 -35.44 65.25 4.45
C ARG A 155 -35.44 66.62 3.77
N THR A 156 -34.87 66.73 2.57
CA THR A 156 -34.89 67.98 1.80
C THR A 156 -36.31 68.39 1.44
N ILE A 157 -37.17 67.43 1.06
CA ILE A 157 -38.58 67.72 0.74
C ILE A 157 -39.36 68.18 1.99
N VAL A 158 -39.16 67.55 3.14
CA VAL A 158 -39.81 67.94 4.42
C VAL A 158 -39.42 69.37 4.83
N LEU A 159 -38.13 69.73 4.72
CA LEU A 159 -37.67 71.09 5.04
C LEU A 159 -38.30 72.15 4.13
N LEU A 160 -38.50 71.83 2.85
CA LEU A 160 -39.18 72.74 1.90
C LEU A 160 -40.69 72.90 2.18
N GLN A 161 -41.30 72.01 2.97
CA GLN A 161 -42.71 72.08 3.35
C GLN A 161 -42.93 72.84 4.67
N GLU A 162 -41.94 72.95 5.56
CA GLU A 162 -42.03 73.78 6.77
C GLU A 162 -41.84 75.28 6.50
N ASP A 163 -41.15 75.65 5.42
CA ASP A 163 -40.89 77.05 5.04
C ASP A 163 -41.95 77.67 4.10
N ALA A 164 -43.03 76.95 3.78
CA ALA A 164 -44.13 77.52 3.01
C ALA A 164 -44.98 78.45 3.93
N PRO A 165 -45.07 79.76 3.66
CA PRO A 165 -45.91 80.64 4.44
C PRO A 165 -47.37 80.22 4.23
N GLY A 166 -48.10 80.04 5.33
CA GLY A 166 -49.55 79.92 5.31
C GLY A 166 -50.13 81.01 4.41
N THR A 167 -50.83 80.59 3.36
CA THR A 167 -51.47 81.51 2.42
C THR A 167 -52.70 82.07 3.12
N ASP A 168 -52.52 83.13 3.90
CA ASP A 168 -53.60 84.02 4.27
C ASP A 168 -54.00 84.79 3.01
N ALA A 169 -55.06 84.33 2.34
CA ALA A 169 -55.82 85.12 1.38
C ALA A 169 -57.27 85.24 1.87
N PRO A 170 -57.88 86.43 1.72
CA PRO A 170 -58.95 86.91 2.58
C PRO A 170 -60.31 86.27 2.24
N VAL A 171 -61.13 86.08 3.28
CA VAL A 171 -62.56 85.80 3.15
C VAL A 171 -63.24 87.06 2.61
N ASP A 172 -63.57 87.06 1.33
CA ASP A 172 -64.55 87.98 0.77
C ASP A 172 -65.94 87.64 1.34
N ARG A 173 -66.49 88.60 2.08
CA ARG A 173 -67.90 88.61 2.51
C ARG A 173 -68.75 89.19 1.40
N GLU A 174 -69.66 88.37 0.90
CA GLU A 174 -70.79 88.76 0.07
C GLU A 174 -71.79 89.57 0.92
N ILE A 175 -72.12 90.80 0.52
CA ILE A 175 -73.32 91.53 0.96
C ILE A 175 -74.08 91.98 -0.28
N ALA A 176 -75.29 91.45 -0.40
CA ALA A 176 -76.46 91.88 -1.18
C ALA A 176 -76.40 91.77 -2.71
#